data_AF-A0A920TFG8-F1
#
_entry.id   AF-A0A920TFG8-F1
#
_cell.length_a   1.000
_cell.length_b   1.000
_cell.length_c   1.000
_cell.angle_alpha   90.00
_cell.angle_beta   90.00
_cell.angle_gamma   90.00
#
_symmetry.space_group_name_H-M   'P 1'
#
loop_
_entity.id
_entity.type
_entity.pdbx_description
1 polymer ?
#
loop_
_entity_poly.entity_id
_entity_poly.type
_entity_poly.pdbx_seq_one_letter_code
_entity_poly.pdbx_strand_id
1 'polypeptide(L)'
;MVHEVVGAENLEMEVIKLAEQMAEGPQVAMRLLKRTVYNAAEMNWLQSLDDIAGKTAVNDHHPDAEEGVKSFKEKRAPKFNRWLSE
;
A
#
# COMPACT_ATOMS: atom_id res chain seq x y z
N MET A 1 8.63 17.73 -11.69
CA MET A 1 8.03 17.76 -10.33
C MET A 1 8.68 16.68 -9.49
N VAL A 2 8.71 16.88 -8.17
CA VAL A 2 9.21 15.92 -7.17
C VAL A 2 8.17 15.76 -6.06
N HIS A 3 8.23 14.66 -5.31
CA HIS A 3 7.26 14.33 -4.26
C HIS A 3 7.53 15.10 -2.97
N GLU A 4 8.79 15.27 -2.60
CA GLU A 4 9.23 15.95 -1.38
C GLU A 4 10.65 16.52 -1.59
N VAL A 5 10.98 17.62 -0.91
CA VAL A 5 12.30 18.26 -0.94
C VAL A 5 12.81 18.35 0.50
N VAL A 6 14.01 17.84 0.74
CA VAL A 6 14.64 17.77 2.06
C VAL A 6 16.07 18.31 2.01
N GLY A 7 16.67 18.61 3.17
CA GLY A 7 18.08 18.95 3.28
C GLY A 7 18.96 17.82 2.72
N ALA A 8 20.05 18.16 2.03
CA ALA A 8 20.89 17.17 1.35
C ALA A 8 21.44 16.12 2.33
N GLU A 9 21.78 16.55 3.55
CA GLU A 9 22.24 15.73 4.66
C GLU A 9 21.19 14.76 5.21
N ASN A 10 19.91 15.05 5.00
CA ASN A 10 18.78 14.24 5.50
C ASN A 10 18.20 13.32 4.43
N LEU A 11 18.65 13.42 3.17
CA LEU A 11 18.05 12.70 2.04
C LEU A 11 18.03 11.19 2.27
N GLU A 12 19.15 10.61 2.70
CA GLU A 12 19.22 9.17 2.95
C GLU A 12 18.29 8.73 4.09
N MET A 13 18.29 9.50 5.19
CA MET A 13 17.43 9.21 6.35
C MET A 13 15.95 9.21 5.97
N GLU A 14 15.47 10.23 5.27
CA GLU A 14 14.07 10.34 4.88
C GLU A 14 13.68 9.30 3.81
N VAL A 15 14.59 8.95 2.90
CA VAL A 15 14.36 7.87 1.92
C VAL A 15 14.25 6.50 2.61
N ILE A 16 15.14 6.19 3.56
CA ILE A 16 15.09 4.94 4.32
C ILE A 16 13.82 4.87 5.15
N LYS A 17 13.47 5.95 5.86
CA LYS A 17 12.23 6.05 6.63
C LYS A 17 10.99 5.81 5.76
N LEU A 18 10.95 6.36 4.54
CA LEU A 18 9.86 6.09 3.60
C LEU A 18 9.84 4.61 3.16
N ALA A 19 11.01 4.03 2.87
CA ALA A 19 11.12 2.63 2.47
C ALA A 19 10.67 1.68 3.59
N GLU A 20 11.05 1.97 4.84
CA GLU A 20 10.62 1.23 6.04
C GLU A 20 9.10 1.30 6.22
N GLN A 21 8.50 2.50 6.12
CA GLN A 21 7.05 2.66 6.18
C GLN A 21 6.32 1.82 5.11
N MET A 22 6.85 1.78 3.89
CA MET A 22 6.30 0.93 2.83
C MET A 22 6.51 -0.56 3.08
N ALA A 23 7.65 -0.95 3.66
CA ALA A 23 7.98 -2.33 3.97
C ALA A 23 7.12 -2.89 5.12
N GLU A 24 6.81 -2.06 6.11
CA GLU A 24 5.98 -2.41 7.28
C GLU A 24 4.48 -2.31 7.00
N GLY A 25 4.08 -1.53 6.01
CA GLY A 25 2.68 -1.42 5.56
C GLY A 25 2.14 -2.70 4.91
N PRO A 26 0.83 -2.75 4.59
CA PRO A 26 0.21 -3.90 3.94
C PRO A 26 0.68 -4.02 2.49
N GLN A 27 1.75 -4.80 2.25
CA GLN A 27 2.48 -4.75 0.98
C GLN A 27 1.63 -5.18 -0.22
N VAL A 28 0.73 -6.16 -0.04
CA VAL A 28 -0.15 -6.62 -1.12
C VAL A 28 -1.12 -5.51 -1.53
N ALA A 29 -1.75 -4.85 -0.56
CA ALA A 29 -2.65 -3.71 -0.82
C ALA A 29 -1.92 -2.58 -1.57
N MET A 30 -0.73 -2.18 -1.07
CA MET A 30 0.08 -1.13 -1.68
C MET A 30 0.50 -1.47 -3.12
N ARG A 31 0.92 -2.72 -3.38
CA ARG A 31 1.32 -3.18 -4.73
C ARG A 31 0.13 -3.19 -5.69
N LEU A 32 -1.02 -3.69 -5.25
CA LEU A 32 -2.23 -3.73 -6.07
C LEU A 32 -2.68 -2.32 -6.42
N LEU A 33 -2.76 -1.43 -5.42
CA LEU A 33 -3.14 -0.04 -5.64
C LEU A 33 -2.17 0.68 -6.58
N LYS A 34 -0.85 0.55 -6.36
CA LYS A 34 0.17 1.15 -7.24
C LYS A 34 -0.03 0.69 -8.68
N ARG A 35 -0.23 -0.60 -8.92
CA ARG A 35 -0.45 -1.13 -10.27
C ARG A 35 -1.74 -0.59 -10.89
N THR A 36 -2.84 -0.55 -10.14
CA THR A 36 -4.12 -0.06 -10.65
C THR A 36 -4.06 1.43 -11.01
N VAL A 37 -3.39 2.26 -10.20
CA VAL A 37 -3.22 3.69 -10.50
C VAL A 37 -2.41 3.89 -11.79
N TYR A 38 -1.32 3.14 -11.98
CA TYR A 38 -0.51 3.23 -13.20
C TYR A 38 -1.28 2.72 -14.43
N ASN A 39 -2.00 1.62 -14.30
CA ASN A 39 -2.80 1.07 -15.39
C ASN A 39 -3.96 2.00 -15.80
N ALA A 40 -4.56 2.69 -14.84
CA ALA A 40 -5.66 3.62 -15.10
C ALA A 40 -5.27 4.76 -16.06
N ALA A 41 -3.99 5.14 -16.12
CA ALA A 41 -3.50 6.14 -17.06
C ALA A 41 -3.64 5.71 -18.54
N GLU A 42 -3.69 4.40 -18.78
CA GLU A 42 -3.76 3.79 -20.12
C GLU A 42 -5.14 3.17 -20.42
N MET A 43 -6.10 3.34 -19.52
CA MET A 43 -7.44 2.75 -19.60
C MET A 43 -8.51 3.83 -19.75
N ASN A 44 -9.67 3.43 -20.30
CA ASN A 44 -10.85 4.29 -20.19
C ASN A 44 -11.48 4.17 -18.79
N TRP A 45 -12.36 5.12 -18.46
CA TRP A 45 -13.01 5.20 -17.16
C TRP A 45 -13.66 3.89 -16.69
N LEU A 46 -14.45 3.23 -17.54
CA LEU A 46 -15.15 2.01 -17.17
C LEU A 46 -14.18 0.85 -16.92
N GLN A 47 -13.12 0.73 -17.72
CA GLN A 47 -12.06 -0.25 -17.50
C GLN A 47 -11.31 0.00 -16.19
N SER A 48 -10.99 1.25 -15.88
CA SER A 48 -10.32 1.61 -14.62
C SER A 48 -11.19 1.29 -13.39
N LEU A 49 -12.50 1.52 -13.48
CA LEU A 49 -13.45 1.15 -12.41
C LEU A 49 -13.54 -0.36 -12.21
N ASP A 50 -13.55 -1.14 -13.29
CA ASP A 50 -13.57 -2.60 -13.22
C ASP A 50 -12.25 -3.17 -12.65
N ASP A 51 -11.09 -2.63 -13.07
CA ASP A 51 -9.78 -3.05 -12.54
C ASP A 51 -9.66 -2.80 -11.02
N ILE A 52 -10.01 -1.61 -10.54
CA ILE A 52 -9.95 -1.32 -9.09
C ILE A 52 -10.95 -2.18 -8.30
N ALA A 53 -12.16 -2.42 -8.82
CA ALA A 53 -13.12 -3.30 -8.17
C ALA A 53 -12.57 -4.73 -8.02
N GLY A 54 -11.95 -5.26 -9.08
CA GLY A 54 -11.28 -6.56 -9.04
C GLY A 54 -10.12 -6.62 -8.05
N LYS A 55 -9.28 -5.58 -7.97
CA LYS A 55 -8.16 -5.54 -7.00
C LYS A 55 -8.65 -5.40 -5.55
N THR A 56 -9.69 -4.61 -5.32
CA THR A 56 -10.30 -4.47 -3.98
C THR A 56 -10.85 -5.81 -3.52
N ALA A 57 -11.55 -6.56 -4.37
CA ALA A 57 -12.07 -7.89 -4.01
C ALA A 57 -10.97 -8.87 -3.57
N VAL A 58 -9.80 -8.84 -4.24
CA VAL A 58 -8.64 -9.65 -3.82
C VAL A 58 -8.07 -9.14 -2.50
N ASN A 59 -7.94 -7.83 -2.34
CA ASN A 59 -7.40 -7.21 -1.13
C ASN A 59 -8.27 -7.49 0.10
N ASP A 60 -9.59 -7.44 -0.03
CA ASP A 60 -10.53 -7.62 1.08
C ASP A 60 -10.45 -9.03 1.70
N HIS A 61 -10.01 -10.03 0.94
CA HIS A 61 -9.82 -11.40 1.42
C HIS A 61 -8.38 -11.69 1.86
N HIS A 62 -7.48 -10.70 1.78
CA HIS A 62 -6.09 -10.87 2.21
C HIS A 62 -6.01 -10.79 3.76
N PRO A 63 -5.15 -11.60 4.42
CA PRO A 63 -5.01 -11.56 5.89
C PRO A 63 -4.72 -10.18 6.48
N ASP A 64 -3.98 -9.34 5.75
CA ASP A 64 -3.71 -7.96 6.17
C ASP A 64 -4.96 -7.08 6.26
N ALA A 65 -6.02 -7.37 5.50
CA ALA A 65 -7.28 -6.64 5.60
C ALA A 65 -7.99 -6.93 6.93
N GLU A 66 -8.04 -8.20 7.34
CA GLU A 66 -8.57 -8.60 8.65
C GLU A 66 -7.79 -7.94 9.79
N GLU A 67 -6.45 -8.00 9.73
CA GLU A 67 -5.59 -7.37 10.74
C GLU A 67 -5.73 -5.84 10.76
N GLY A 68 -5.89 -5.19 9.61
CA GLY A 68 -6.17 -3.76 9.51
C GLY A 68 -7.47 -3.38 10.23
N VAL A 69 -8.56 -4.12 9.97
CA VAL A 69 -9.85 -3.90 10.63
C VAL A 69 -9.75 -4.18 12.14
N LYS A 70 -9.07 -5.26 12.53
CA LYS A 70 -8.92 -5.66 13.93
C LYS A 70 -8.10 -4.65 14.73
N SER A 71 -6.92 -4.28 14.22
CA SER A 71 -6.03 -3.32 14.88
C SER A 71 -6.67 -1.94 15.06
N PHE A 72 -7.46 -1.50 14.08
CA PHE A 72 -8.26 -0.28 14.18
C PHE A 72 -9.28 -0.35 15.32
N LYS A 73 -10.07 -1.45 15.38
CA LYS A 73 -11.06 -1.67 16.46
C LYS A 73 -10.39 -1.75 17.85
N GLU A 74 -9.21 -2.34 17.92
CA GLU A 74 -8.41 -2.53 19.14
C GLU A 74 -7.54 -1.31 19.50
N LYS A 75 -7.51 -0.26 18.67
CA LYS A 75 -6.69 0.96 18.85
C LYS A 75 -5.21 0.68 19.05
N ARG A 76 -4.65 -0.25 18.28
CA ARG A 76 -3.22 -0.60 18.29
C ARG A 76 -2.63 -0.52 16.90
N ALA A 77 -1.30 -0.52 16.82
CA ALA A 77 -0.61 -0.65 15.54
C ALA A 77 -0.95 -2.04 14.90
N PRO A 78 -1.19 -2.07 13.58
CA PRO A 78 -1.35 -3.32 12.84
C PRO A 78 -0.02 -4.08 12.74
N LYS A 79 -0.12 -5.40 12.58
CA LYS A 79 1.01 -6.29 12.25
C LYS A 79 0.77 -6.96 10.90
N PHE A 80 1.08 -6.25 9.83
CA PHE A 80 0.92 -6.73 8.46
C PHE A 80 2.00 -7.75 8.06
N ASN A 81 1.80 -8.37 6.90
CA ASN A 81 2.77 -9.23 6.21
C ASN A 81 3.16 -10.52 6.96
N ARG A 82 2.26 -11.09 7.77
CA ARG A 82 2.55 -12.37 8.46
C ARG A 82 2.93 -13.51 7.51
N TRP A 83 2.38 -13.48 6.29
CA TRP A 83 2.67 -14.41 5.20
C TRP A 83 4.13 -14.39 4.70
N LEU A 84 4.94 -13.37 5.04
CA LEU A 84 6.38 -13.36 4.72
C LEU A 84 7.20 -14.30 5.61
N SER A 85 6.64 -14.71 6.75
CA SER A 85 7.29 -15.56 7.74
C SER A 85 6.77 -17.02 7.70
N GLU A 86 5.82 -17.31 6.81
CA GLU A 86 5.32 -18.65 6.49
C GLU A 86 6.17 -19.27 5.38
#